data_AF-A0A224YIJ6-F1
#
_entry.id   AF-A0A224YIJ6-F1
#
_cell.length_a   1.000
_cell.length_b   1.000
_cell.length_c   1.000
_cell.angle_alpha   90.00
_cell.angle_beta   90.00
_cell.angle_gamma   90.00
#
_symmetry.space_group_name_H-M   'P 1'
#
loop_
_entity.id
_entity.type
_entity.pdbx_description
1 polymer ?
#
loop_
_entity_poly.entity_id
_entity_poly.type
_entity_poly.pdbx_seq_one_letter_code
_entity_poly.pdbx_strand_id
1 'polypeptide(L)'
;MYVRYIADVKDILHRKGNIIRVSCESPVLYALRKHEEQVRSSYPVYPLCPPSVQNGQCHVNYIRKMPCSFSWDWGPSFPSTGIWKPIEIQGYNGVIIRDILVAPFLKDRHSKSPKWILNVSVFYDSAMSEPNNGSAWIGLDGTALLSQPVTLKTHTARDARLDFSIVIRDGLKIEQWWPSGYGDQKLYNLNVTITVNGQAATKTARFGFRTVEINQEYTGTVIDGTEFQFEINGVPIYAKGSNWIPADIFPERATDEYVRDLLLSTKEANMNMLRVWGGGVYETDYFYDLADELGILIWQDMMFAVSLYPVGADFLQNVATEVQQQVRRLHRHPSIIAWAANNENEQAIASAWWPQTLLRIFQYRKDYRTLYIGTMMPVIQKEDKSRPFLSSSPSNGIMTSNKTWISSNPNSLYNGDMHYYNYLSNAWDPSSFPISRFVSEHGLQSYPSRDTLLPVMPSSMIKYPFPLLMRHRQHQRLGDIYVKHGISDHFKFTGLHLTSWIRNSSKAYDMISYLSQINQAMGMRNAAETLRRWRSFIGPQGQGHNMGFLYWQLNDVWQAPSWASIEYGGRWKMVHYFAKKFF
;
A
#
# COMPACT_ATOMS: atom_id res chain seq x y z
N MET A 1 -0.03 -10.06 -13.07
CA MET A 1 1.04 -10.12 -12.03
C MET A 1 0.51 -10.60 -10.68
N TYR A 2 -0.67 -10.17 -10.25
CA TYR A 2 -1.16 -10.30 -8.87
C TYR A 2 -2.18 -11.43 -8.62
N VAL A 3 -2.32 -12.35 -9.57
CA VAL A 3 -3.28 -13.46 -9.52
C VAL A 3 -2.51 -14.78 -9.43
N ARG A 4 -2.92 -15.65 -8.51
CA ARG A 4 -2.59 -17.07 -8.45
C ARG A 4 -3.41 -17.82 -9.50
N TYR A 5 -2.72 -18.54 -10.37
CA TYR A 5 -3.33 -19.43 -11.36
C TYR A 5 -3.20 -20.87 -10.89
N ILE A 6 -4.30 -21.62 -10.97
CA ILE A 6 -4.37 -23.05 -10.64
C ILE A 6 -4.91 -23.77 -11.86
N ALA A 7 -4.21 -24.80 -12.32
CA ALA A 7 -4.62 -25.64 -13.43
C ALA A 7 -4.59 -27.11 -12.98
N ASP A 8 -5.63 -27.87 -13.37
CA ASP A 8 -5.58 -29.32 -13.26
C ASP A 8 -4.68 -29.86 -14.38
N VAL A 9 -3.67 -30.61 -13.98
CA VAL A 9 -2.65 -31.16 -14.87
C VAL A 9 -2.61 -32.69 -14.84
N LYS A 10 -3.54 -33.34 -14.12
CA LYS A 10 -3.50 -34.80 -13.90
C LYS A 10 -3.43 -35.59 -15.20
N ASP A 11 -4.25 -35.21 -16.18
CA ASP A 11 -4.39 -35.95 -17.44
C ASP A 11 -3.30 -35.63 -18.48
N ILE A 12 -2.48 -34.60 -18.23
CA ILE A 12 -1.36 -34.20 -19.10
C ILE A 12 0.01 -34.53 -18.51
N LEU A 13 0.06 -34.98 -17.25
CA LEU A 13 1.30 -35.36 -16.60
C LEU A 13 1.78 -36.74 -17.06
N HIS A 14 3.04 -36.81 -17.45
CA HIS A 14 3.76 -38.05 -17.70
C HIS A 14 4.53 -38.49 -16.45
N ARG A 15 4.85 -39.78 -16.34
CA ARG A 15 5.65 -40.30 -15.21
C ARG A 15 7.04 -39.65 -15.10
N LYS A 16 7.64 -39.31 -16.23
CA LYS A 16 8.96 -38.66 -16.35
C LYS A 16 8.97 -37.79 -17.60
N GLY A 17 9.87 -36.81 -17.65
CA GLY A 17 10.10 -35.99 -18.85
C GLY A 17 9.07 -34.88 -19.09
N ASN A 18 8.35 -34.43 -18.05
CA ASN A 18 7.45 -33.29 -18.17
C ASN A 18 8.23 -32.00 -18.43
N ILE A 19 7.71 -31.15 -19.30
CA ILE A 19 8.29 -29.85 -19.63
C ILE A 19 7.28 -28.77 -19.29
N ILE A 20 7.64 -27.84 -18.39
CA ILE A 20 6.87 -26.63 -18.13
C ILE A 20 7.50 -25.49 -18.93
N ARG A 21 6.74 -24.89 -19.84
CA ARG A 21 7.17 -23.74 -20.64
C ARG A 21 6.29 -22.53 -20.32
N VAL A 22 6.93 -21.44 -19.93
CA VAL A 22 6.27 -20.14 -19.73
C VAL A 22 6.81 -19.17 -20.78
N SER A 23 5.95 -18.74 -21.68
CA SER A 23 6.27 -17.73 -22.69
C SER A 23 5.74 -16.38 -22.21
N CYS A 24 6.64 -15.42 -21.99
CA CYS A 24 6.27 -14.07 -21.61
C CYS A 24 6.32 -13.14 -22.82
N GLU A 25 5.32 -12.28 -22.90
CA GLU A 25 5.29 -11.17 -23.84
C GLU A 25 5.85 -9.89 -23.20
N SER A 26 6.47 -9.01 -24.01
CA SER A 26 6.88 -7.69 -23.56
C SER A 26 5.70 -6.90 -22.97
N PRO A 27 5.78 -6.45 -21.70
CA PRO A 27 4.72 -5.69 -21.06
C PRO A 27 4.41 -4.38 -21.79
N VAL A 28 5.43 -3.75 -22.40
CA VAL A 28 5.31 -2.50 -23.15
C VAL A 28 4.50 -2.73 -24.43
N LEU A 29 4.83 -3.79 -25.20
CA LEU A 29 4.11 -4.11 -26.42
C LEU A 29 2.68 -4.57 -26.14
N TYR A 30 2.47 -5.36 -25.08
CA TYR A 30 1.13 -5.74 -24.63
C TYR A 30 0.28 -4.51 -24.27
N ALA A 31 0.83 -3.60 -23.47
CA ALA A 31 0.15 -2.37 -23.06
C ALA A 31 -0.21 -1.47 -24.24
N LEU A 32 0.71 -1.30 -25.20
CA LEU A 32 0.47 -0.57 -26.44
C LEU A 32 -0.68 -1.18 -27.26
N ARG A 33 -0.67 -2.49 -27.49
CA ARG A 33 -1.75 -3.14 -28.24
C ARG A 33 -3.10 -3.00 -27.54
N LYS A 34 -3.15 -3.14 -26.21
CA LYS A 34 -4.39 -2.93 -25.43
C LYS A 34 -4.89 -1.50 -25.52
N HIS A 35 -3.99 -0.52 -25.55
CA HIS A 35 -4.34 0.87 -25.83
C HIS A 35 -4.95 1.04 -27.23
N GLU A 36 -4.31 0.49 -28.27
CA GLU A 36 -4.81 0.57 -29.66
C GLU A 36 -6.19 -0.10 -29.82
N GLU A 37 -6.39 -1.27 -29.22
CA GLU A 37 -7.68 -1.96 -29.15
C GLU A 37 -8.78 -1.09 -28.51
N GLN A 38 -8.47 -0.48 -27.36
CA GLN A 38 -9.38 0.42 -26.65
C GLN A 38 -9.71 1.69 -27.46
N VAL A 39 -8.72 2.32 -28.10
CA VAL A 39 -8.95 3.53 -28.90
C VAL A 39 -9.77 3.21 -30.14
N ARG A 40 -9.51 2.08 -30.81
CA ARG A 40 -10.27 1.66 -32.00
C ARG A 40 -11.74 1.37 -31.67
N SER A 41 -12.01 0.86 -30.46
CA SER A 41 -13.35 0.47 -30.03
C SER A 41 -14.10 1.54 -29.25
N SER A 42 -13.40 2.53 -28.67
CA SER A 42 -14.00 3.45 -27.71
C SER A 42 -13.26 4.81 -27.62
N TYR A 43 -12.47 5.04 -26.58
CA TYR A 43 -11.76 6.29 -26.30
C TYR A 43 -10.46 6.03 -25.52
N PRO A 44 -9.45 6.91 -25.61
CA PRO A 44 -8.19 6.75 -24.90
C PRO A 44 -8.36 6.86 -23.38
N VAL A 45 -7.53 6.13 -22.62
CA VAL A 45 -7.50 6.18 -21.15
C VAL A 45 -6.18 6.81 -20.70
N TYR A 46 -6.26 7.84 -19.86
CA TYR A 46 -5.11 8.69 -19.48
C TYR A 46 -4.43 8.25 -18.17
N PRO A 47 -3.13 8.56 -17.96
CA PRO A 47 -2.22 9.20 -18.91
C PRO A 47 -1.86 8.28 -20.07
N LEU A 48 -1.56 8.85 -21.24
CA LEU A 48 -1.04 8.07 -22.36
C LEU A 48 0.42 7.66 -22.12
N CYS A 49 1.25 8.63 -21.74
CA CYS A 49 2.67 8.43 -21.46
C CYS A 49 3.06 9.18 -20.18
N PRO A 50 4.09 8.71 -19.46
CA PRO A 50 4.65 9.46 -18.33
C PRO A 50 5.33 10.75 -18.80
N PRO A 51 5.57 11.72 -17.91
CA PRO A 51 6.41 12.87 -18.21
C PRO A 51 7.80 12.46 -18.73
N SER A 52 8.31 13.18 -19.73
CA SER A 52 9.59 12.83 -20.38
C SER A 52 10.78 12.79 -19.43
N VAL A 53 10.76 13.59 -18.36
CA VAL A 53 11.79 13.59 -17.31
C VAL A 53 11.96 12.24 -16.61
N GLN A 54 10.92 11.39 -16.60
CA GLN A 54 10.97 10.06 -15.98
C GLN A 54 11.63 9.00 -16.87
N ASN A 55 11.87 9.30 -18.15
CA ASN A 55 12.46 8.37 -19.12
C ASN A 55 11.71 7.02 -19.19
N GLY A 56 10.38 7.09 -19.11
CA GLY A 56 9.48 5.96 -18.94
C GLY A 56 8.86 5.37 -20.20
N GLN A 57 7.98 4.39 -19.99
CA GLN A 57 7.20 3.74 -21.05
C GLN A 57 5.71 4.08 -20.92
N CYS A 58 5.00 4.09 -22.04
CA CYS A 58 3.59 4.50 -22.11
C CYS A 58 2.61 3.39 -21.70
N HIS A 59 1.35 3.76 -21.46
CA HIS A 59 0.19 2.88 -21.35
C HIS A 59 0.18 1.85 -20.21
N VAL A 60 0.91 2.10 -19.11
CA VAL A 60 0.96 1.19 -17.95
C VAL A 60 -0.42 0.84 -17.38
N ASN A 61 -1.40 1.73 -17.50
CA ASN A 61 -2.77 1.55 -17.05
C ASN A 61 -3.56 0.46 -17.78
N TYR A 62 -3.05 -0.07 -18.89
CA TYR A 62 -3.68 -1.16 -19.65
C TYR A 62 -3.24 -2.56 -19.24
N ILE A 63 -2.29 -2.69 -18.30
CA ILE A 63 -1.76 -3.96 -17.83
C ILE A 63 -1.83 -4.07 -16.31
N ARG A 64 -2.29 -5.22 -15.78
CA ARG A 64 -2.25 -5.53 -14.34
C ARG A 64 -0.85 -6.02 -13.92
N LYS A 65 0.06 -5.05 -13.77
CA LYS A 65 1.47 -5.15 -13.34
C LYS A 65 1.81 -3.96 -12.41
N MET A 66 2.91 -4.05 -11.67
CA MET A 66 3.49 -2.95 -10.87
C MET A 66 3.55 -1.64 -11.64
N PRO A 67 2.72 -0.63 -11.32
CA PRO A 67 2.67 0.62 -12.08
C PRO A 67 4.02 1.33 -12.18
N CYS A 68 4.77 1.45 -11.08
CA CYS A 68 6.08 2.11 -11.09
C CYS A 68 7.16 1.38 -11.89
N SER A 69 6.92 0.13 -12.35
CA SER A 69 7.87 -0.57 -13.23
C SER A 69 8.03 0.10 -14.60
N PHE A 70 7.11 0.98 -14.99
CA PHE A 70 7.15 1.75 -16.23
C PHE A 70 7.87 3.11 -16.08
N SER A 71 8.46 3.37 -14.90
CA SER A 71 8.97 4.64 -14.35
C SER A 71 8.03 5.27 -13.35
N TRP A 72 8.61 6.13 -12.51
CA TRP A 72 7.90 7.09 -11.66
C TRP A 72 8.79 8.32 -11.45
N ASP A 73 8.30 9.37 -10.80
CA ASP A 73 9.09 10.59 -10.50
C ASP A 73 10.25 10.38 -9.50
N TRP A 74 10.39 9.17 -8.96
CA TRP A 74 11.52 8.68 -8.16
C TRP A 74 12.08 7.33 -8.62
N GLY A 75 11.55 6.71 -9.69
CA GLY A 75 11.83 5.32 -10.05
C GLY A 75 12.12 5.09 -11.55
N PRO A 76 12.96 4.11 -11.92
CA PRO A 76 13.34 3.86 -13.30
C PRO A 76 12.32 3.00 -14.08
N SER A 77 12.46 2.96 -15.40
CA SER A 77 11.63 2.12 -16.27
C SER A 77 12.28 0.75 -16.52
N PHE A 78 11.90 -0.25 -15.74
CA PHE A 78 12.30 -1.65 -15.93
C PHE A 78 11.08 -2.59 -15.92
N PRO A 79 10.23 -2.55 -16.98
CA PRO A 79 9.06 -3.41 -17.07
C PRO A 79 9.45 -4.86 -17.43
N SER A 80 10.07 -5.56 -16.47
CA SER A 80 10.60 -6.92 -16.63
C SER A 80 9.51 -7.97 -16.81
N THR A 81 9.91 -9.13 -17.34
CA THR A 81 9.11 -10.35 -17.48
C THR A 81 9.76 -11.50 -16.75
N GLY A 82 8.98 -12.31 -16.04
CA GLY A 82 9.50 -13.50 -15.39
C GLY A 82 8.48 -14.12 -14.45
N ILE A 83 8.89 -15.25 -13.87
CA ILE A 83 8.16 -15.95 -12.81
C ILE A 83 8.68 -15.39 -11.48
N TRP A 84 7.94 -14.44 -10.92
CA TRP A 84 8.33 -13.73 -9.69
C TRP A 84 7.83 -14.39 -8.39
N LYS A 85 7.08 -15.49 -8.50
CA LYS A 85 6.56 -16.29 -7.38
C LYS A 85 6.69 -17.79 -7.70
N PRO A 86 6.76 -18.67 -6.69
CA PRO A 86 6.97 -20.12 -6.90
C PRO A 86 5.95 -20.78 -7.84
N ILE A 87 6.40 -21.83 -8.55
CA ILE A 87 5.55 -22.78 -9.27
C ILE A 87 5.59 -24.09 -8.52
N GLU A 88 4.42 -24.68 -8.28
CA GLU A 88 4.26 -25.91 -7.50
C GLU A 88 3.37 -26.92 -8.23
N ILE A 89 3.65 -28.20 -8.05
CA ILE A 89 2.75 -29.30 -8.41
C ILE A 89 2.24 -29.90 -7.10
N GLN A 90 0.92 -29.95 -6.93
CA GLN A 90 0.27 -30.39 -5.69
C GLN A 90 -0.64 -31.58 -5.98
N GLY A 91 -0.34 -32.74 -5.40
CA GLY A 91 -1.16 -33.95 -5.48
C GLY A 91 -1.91 -34.20 -4.17
N TYR A 92 -3.21 -34.50 -4.26
CA TYR A 92 -4.07 -34.81 -3.12
C TYR A 92 -5.23 -35.72 -3.54
N ASN A 93 -5.74 -36.54 -2.61
CA ASN A 93 -6.83 -37.50 -2.87
C ASN A 93 -8.13 -37.15 -2.13
N GLY A 94 -8.05 -36.45 -0.99
CA GLY A 94 -9.20 -35.93 -0.24
C GLY A 94 -9.47 -34.48 -0.60
N VAL A 95 -9.04 -33.58 0.28
CA VAL A 95 -9.13 -32.12 0.07
C VAL A 95 -7.77 -31.46 0.26
N ILE A 96 -7.63 -30.25 -0.26
CA ILE A 96 -6.53 -29.34 0.04
C ILE A 96 -7.09 -27.99 0.51
N ILE A 97 -6.64 -27.51 1.67
CA ILE A 97 -7.06 -26.20 2.19
C ILE A 97 -6.27 -25.11 1.44
N ARG A 98 -6.99 -24.26 0.71
CA ARG A 98 -6.44 -23.17 -0.09
C ARG A 98 -6.21 -21.93 0.74
N ASP A 99 -7.22 -21.45 1.44
CA ASP A 99 -7.18 -20.18 2.16
C ASP A 99 -8.03 -20.26 3.44
N ILE A 100 -7.64 -19.51 4.47
CA ILE A 100 -8.39 -19.38 5.73
C ILE A 100 -8.59 -17.90 6.00
N LEU A 101 -9.83 -17.46 6.09
CA LEU A 101 -10.17 -16.13 6.59
C LEU A 101 -10.51 -16.22 8.06
N VAL A 102 -9.95 -15.31 8.84
CA VAL A 102 -10.11 -15.25 10.30
C VAL A 102 -10.56 -13.85 10.69
N ALA A 103 -11.81 -13.72 11.14
CA ALA A 103 -12.42 -12.46 11.52
C ALA A 103 -12.88 -12.51 12.99
N PRO A 104 -12.02 -12.10 13.95
CA PRO A 104 -12.44 -11.91 15.32
C PRO A 104 -13.29 -10.63 15.44
N PHE A 105 -14.38 -10.68 16.18
CA PHE A 105 -15.16 -9.49 16.54
C PHE A 105 -15.71 -9.58 17.96
N LEU A 106 -15.94 -8.42 18.57
CA LEU A 106 -16.55 -8.31 19.90
C LEU A 106 -18.06 -8.22 19.78
N LYS A 107 -18.77 -9.21 20.31
CA LYS A 107 -20.21 -9.14 20.53
C LYS A 107 -20.49 -8.37 21.82
N ASP A 108 -21.51 -7.52 21.79
CA ASP A 108 -21.95 -6.71 22.94
C ASP A 108 -20.81 -5.86 23.52
N ARG A 109 -20.06 -5.18 22.63
CA ARG A 109 -18.83 -4.44 22.95
C ARG A 109 -18.98 -3.43 24.10
N HIS A 110 -20.15 -2.83 24.27
CA HIS A 110 -20.45 -1.87 25.35
C HIS A 110 -20.99 -2.52 26.63
N SER A 111 -21.12 -3.84 26.67
CA SER A 111 -21.53 -4.57 27.88
C SER A 111 -20.37 -4.70 28.87
N LYS A 112 -20.68 -5.04 30.12
CA LYS A 112 -19.65 -5.32 31.14
C LYS A 112 -18.83 -6.58 30.88
N SER A 113 -19.24 -7.41 29.92
CA SER A 113 -18.60 -8.71 29.63
C SER A 113 -18.70 -9.02 28.14
N PRO A 114 -17.99 -8.24 27.28
CA PRO A 114 -18.03 -8.45 25.85
C PRO A 114 -17.41 -9.81 25.51
N LYS A 115 -17.98 -10.50 24.52
CA LYS A 115 -17.52 -11.84 24.13
C LYS A 115 -16.90 -11.82 22.75
N TRP A 116 -15.70 -12.39 22.63
CA TRP A 116 -15.08 -12.62 21.34
C TRP A 116 -15.82 -13.73 20.59
N ILE A 117 -16.18 -13.44 19.34
CA ILE A 117 -16.62 -14.43 18.38
C ILE A 117 -15.59 -14.47 17.27
N LEU A 118 -15.17 -15.68 16.91
CA LEU A 118 -14.24 -15.94 15.83
C LEU A 118 -14.99 -16.52 14.64
N ASN A 119 -15.15 -15.72 13.60
CA ASN A 119 -15.64 -16.22 12.31
C ASN A 119 -14.47 -16.77 11.51
N VAL A 120 -14.59 -18.02 11.07
CA VAL A 120 -13.58 -18.73 10.28
C VAL A 120 -14.20 -19.21 8.99
N SER A 121 -13.65 -18.79 7.85
CA SER A 121 -14.04 -19.28 6.53
C SER A 121 -12.89 -20.07 5.93
N VAL A 122 -13.15 -21.33 5.57
CA VAL A 122 -12.14 -22.27 5.08
C VAL A 122 -12.44 -22.56 3.61
N PHE A 123 -11.54 -22.14 2.73
CA PHE A 123 -11.60 -22.41 1.30
C PHE A 123 -10.77 -23.64 0.97
N TYR A 124 -11.32 -24.56 0.20
CA TYR A 124 -10.67 -25.82 -0.14
C TYR A 124 -11.03 -26.27 -1.56
N ASP A 125 -10.15 -27.09 -2.15
CA ASP A 125 -10.48 -27.89 -3.32
C ASP A 125 -10.62 -29.36 -2.91
N SER A 126 -11.47 -30.09 -3.63
CA SER A 126 -11.77 -31.50 -3.41
C SER A 126 -11.29 -32.32 -4.61
N ALA A 127 -10.78 -33.52 -4.38
CA ALA A 127 -10.47 -34.50 -5.43
C ALA A 127 -11.59 -35.53 -5.62
N MET A 128 -12.67 -35.42 -4.86
CA MET A 128 -13.75 -36.41 -4.81
C MET A 128 -14.77 -36.19 -5.93
N SER A 129 -15.26 -37.28 -6.53
CA SER A 129 -16.30 -37.24 -7.57
C SER A 129 -17.68 -36.93 -7.01
N GLU A 130 -17.97 -37.42 -5.81
CA GLU A 130 -19.25 -37.26 -5.10
C GLU A 130 -19.10 -36.47 -3.80
N PRO A 131 -20.17 -35.84 -3.29
CA PRO A 131 -20.15 -35.22 -1.97
C PRO A 131 -19.82 -36.26 -0.90
N ASN A 132 -18.96 -35.89 0.05
CA ASN A 132 -18.51 -36.81 1.10
C ASN A 132 -18.68 -36.16 2.48
N ASN A 133 -18.99 -36.98 3.48
CA ASN A 133 -18.98 -36.55 4.87
C ASN A 133 -17.57 -36.64 5.45
N GLY A 134 -17.16 -35.60 6.14
CA GLY A 134 -15.90 -35.52 6.86
C GLY A 134 -16.08 -34.84 8.22
N SER A 135 -14.96 -34.46 8.83
CA SER A 135 -14.95 -33.67 10.05
C SER A 135 -14.02 -32.47 9.91
N ALA A 136 -14.39 -31.36 10.54
CA ALA A 136 -13.55 -30.19 10.67
C ALA A 136 -13.18 -30.00 12.15
N TRP A 137 -11.88 -29.82 12.41
CA TRP A 137 -11.33 -29.46 13.71
C TRP A 137 -10.66 -28.08 13.60
N ILE A 138 -10.95 -27.21 14.56
CA ILE A 138 -10.35 -25.87 14.66
C ILE A 138 -9.77 -25.73 16.06
N GLY A 139 -8.48 -25.41 16.14
CA GLY A 139 -7.77 -25.14 17.40
C GLY A 139 -7.04 -23.82 17.39
N LEU A 140 -6.89 -23.21 18.57
CA LEU A 140 -6.17 -21.97 18.82
C LEU A 140 -5.01 -22.25 19.77
N ASP A 141 -3.77 -22.06 19.32
CA ASP A 141 -2.55 -22.41 20.05
C ASP A 141 -2.61 -23.83 20.67
N GLY A 142 -3.11 -24.78 19.87
CA GLY A 142 -3.29 -26.19 20.29
C GLY A 142 -4.54 -26.47 21.14
N THR A 143 -5.24 -25.44 21.61
CA THR A 143 -6.50 -25.61 22.36
C THR A 143 -7.67 -25.79 21.39
N ALA A 144 -8.41 -26.91 21.52
CA ALA A 144 -9.56 -27.18 20.65
C ALA A 144 -10.68 -26.16 20.87
N LEU A 145 -11.07 -25.47 19.81
CA LEU A 145 -12.21 -24.54 19.80
C LEU A 145 -13.48 -25.19 19.25
N LEU A 146 -13.35 -26.01 18.21
CA LEU A 146 -14.46 -26.65 17.51
C LEU A 146 -14.03 -28.01 16.96
N SER A 147 -14.93 -28.98 17.02
CA SER A 147 -14.85 -30.24 16.27
C SER A 147 -16.25 -30.65 15.85
N GLN A 148 -16.53 -30.71 14.55
CA GLN A 148 -17.87 -31.03 14.06
C GLN A 148 -17.84 -31.74 12.69
N PRO A 149 -18.88 -32.55 12.36
CA PRO A 149 -19.03 -33.10 11.03
C PRO A 149 -19.26 -32.00 9.98
N VAL A 150 -18.80 -32.24 8.75
CA VAL A 150 -18.98 -31.34 7.60
C VAL A 150 -19.30 -32.14 6.34
N THR A 151 -20.08 -31.56 5.44
CA THR A 151 -20.30 -32.12 4.10
C THR A 151 -19.43 -31.39 3.10
N LEU A 152 -18.55 -32.14 2.43
CA LEU A 152 -17.59 -31.64 1.48
C LEU A 152 -18.13 -31.74 0.06
N LYS A 153 -17.89 -30.69 -0.72
CA LYS A 153 -18.29 -30.63 -2.13
C LYS A 153 -17.36 -31.47 -3.02
N THR A 154 -17.80 -31.69 -4.24
CA THR A 154 -17.05 -32.43 -5.27
C THR A 154 -15.95 -31.59 -5.89
N HIS A 155 -15.09 -32.22 -6.69
CA HIS A 155 -14.03 -31.59 -7.46
C HIS A 155 -14.50 -30.52 -8.46
N THR A 156 -15.77 -30.52 -8.88
CA THR A 156 -16.30 -29.50 -9.79
C THR A 156 -16.59 -28.17 -9.11
N ALA A 157 -16.73 -28.16 -7.78
CA ALA A 157 -16.93 -26.97 -6.98
C ALA A 157 -15.59 -26.28 -6.68
N ARG A 158 -15.00 -25.63 -7.67
CA ARG A 158 -13.83 -24.76 -7.46
C ARG A 158 -14.20 -23.65 -6.46
N ASP A 159 -13.30 -23.34 -5.53
CA ASP A 159 -13.54 -22.36 -4.46
C ASP A 159 -14.61 -22.80 -3.43
N ALA A 160 -14.67 -24.10 -3.11
CA ALA A 160 -15.56 -24.60 -2.07
C ALA A 160 -15.21 -23.98 -0.71
N ARG A 161 -16.24 -23.69 0.09
CA ARG A 161 -16.14 -22.95 1.35
C ARG A 161 -16.92 -23.63 2.47
N LEU A 162 -16.33 -23.64 3.67
CA LEU A 162 -16.99 -23.95 4.95
C LEU A 162 -16.91 -22.72 5.84
N ASP A 163 -18.00 -22.42 6.56
CA ASP A 163 -18.08 -21.29 7.47
C ASP A 163 -18.37 -21.76 8.89
N PHE A 164 -17.63 -21.19 9.84
CA PHE A 164 -17.75 -21.47 11.26
C PHE A 164 -17.84 -20.15 12.03
N SER A 165 -18.72 -20.11 13.03
CA SER A 165 -18.81 -19.00 13.97
C SER A 165 -18.63 -19.57 15.37
N ILE A 166 -17.54 -19.19 16.04
CA ILE A 166 -17.09 -19.81 17.28
C ILE A 166 -17.11 -18.76 18.38
N VAL A 167 -17.91 -18.99 19.42
CA VAL A 167 -17.87 -18.17 20.64
C VAL A 167 -16.67 -18.60 21.47
N ILE A 168 -15.76 -17.66 21.76
CA ILE A 168 -14.63 -17.92 22.64
C ILE A 168 -15.15 -18.06 24.07
N ARG A 169 -14.79 -19.17 24.73
CA ARG A 169 -15.28 -19.51 26.08
C ARG A 169 -14.54 -18.66 27.12
N ASP A 170 -15.23 -18.35 28.22
CA ASP A 170 -14.73 -17.47 29.28
C ASP A 170 -13.45 -18.00 29.96
N GLY A 171 -13.18 -19.30 29.89
CA GLY A 171 -11.94 -19.92 30.40
C GLY A 171 -10.70 -19.72 29.52
N LEU A 172 -10.86 -19.20 28.29
CA LEU A 172 -9.75 -18.88 27.40
C LEU A 172 -9.51 -17.37 27.42
N LYS A 173 -8.47 -16.95 28.15
CA LYS A 173 -8.11 -15.53 28.24
C LYS A 173 -7.56 -15.06 26.89
N ILE A 174 -8.24 -14.09 26.29
CA ILE A 174 -7.80 -13.44 25.05
C ILE A 174 -7.09 -12.14 25.37
N GLU A 175 -5.81 -12.08 25.03
CA GLU A 175 -5.02 -10.85 24.96
C GLU A 175 -5.14 -10.26 23.54
N GLN A 176 -5.40 -8.95 23.47
CA GLN A 176 -5.57 -8.22 22.21
C GLN A 176 -4.22 -7.89 21.58
N TRP A 177 -4.21 -7.79 20.25
CA TRP A 177 -3.10 -7.23 19.49
C TRP A 177 -3.21 -5.71 19.46
N TRP A 178 -2.08 -5.02 19.67
CA TRP A 178 -1.97 -3.56 19.65
C TRP A 178 -0.85 -3.07 18.72
N PRO A 179 -1.00 -1.88 18.11
CA PRO A 179 0.10 -1.24 17.39
C PRO A 179 1.27 -0.85 18.31
N SER A 180 2.42 -0.66 17.69
CA SER A 180 3.66 -0.19 18.33
C SER A 180 3.40 1.10 19.12
N GLY A 181 3.79 1.10 20.39
CA GLY A 181 3.59 2.21 21.32
C GLY A 181 2.24 2.22 22.06
N TYR A 182 1.35 1.25 21.81
CA TYR A 182 0.02 1.19 22.43
C TYR A 182 -0.27 -0.10 23.22
N GLY A 183 0.59 -1.12 23.12
CA GLY A 183 0.46 -2.38 23.84
C GLY A 183 1.27 -3.49 23.20
N ASP A 184 0.97 -4.74 23.57
CA ASP A 184 1.65 -5.92 23.05
C ASP A 184 1.04 -6.44 21.74
N GLN A 185 1.87 -7.05 20.90
CA GLN A 185 1.50 -7.61 19.61
C GLN A 185 1.13 -9.10 19.74
N LYS A 186 0.19 -9.45 20.62
CA LYS A 186 -0.16 -10.86 20.81
C LYS A 186 -0.76 -11.47 19.53
N LEU A 187 -0.10 -12.51 19.04
CA LEU A 187 -0.53 -13.31 17.90
C LEU A 187 -0.84 -14.74 18.35
N TYR A 188 -1.77 -15.38 17.66
CA TYR A 188 -2.23 -16.74 17.89
C TYR A 188 -2.15 -17.55 16.60
N ASN A 189 -1.91 -18.85 16.73
CA ASN A 189 -1.98 -19.81 15.63
C ASN A 189 -3.36 -20.48 15.62
N LEU A 190 -4.12 -20.25 14.54
CA LEU A 190 -5.35 -20.98 14.25
C LEU A 190 -5.03 -22.18 13.36
N ASN A 191 -5.15 -23.39 13.89
CA ASN A 191 -4.99 -24.62 13.13
C ASN A 191 -6.38 -25.11 12.67
N VAL A 192 -6.55 -25.29 11.36
CA VAL A 192 -7.75 -25.87 10.77
C VAL A 192 -7.36 -27.20 10.14
N THR A 193 -8.06 -28.27 10.52
CA THR A 193 -7.90 -29.60 9.94
C THR A 193 -9.23 -30.10 9.39
N ILE A 194 -9.26 -30.49 8.12
CA ILE A 194 -10.39 -31.21 7.50
C ILE A 194 -9.97 -32.67 7.30
N THR A 195 -10.75 -33.60 7.85
CA THR A 195 -10.53 -35.05 7.70
C THR A 195 -11.64 -35.67 6.87
N VAL A 196 -11.29 -36.43 5.84
CA VAL A 196 -12.23 -37.19 5.00
C VAL A 196 -11.59 -38.49 4.54
N ASN A 197 -12.32 -39.60 4.60
CA ASN A 197 -11.84 -40.94 4.18
C ASN A 197 -10.47 -41.31 4.78
N GLY A 198 -10.25 -40.96 6.06
CA GLY A 198 -8.99 -41.22 6.77
C GLY A 198 -7.82 -40.30 6.39
N GLN A 199 -8.01 -39.33 5.49
CA GLN A 199 -7.00 -38.35 5.10
C GLN A 199 -7.28 -36.99 5.74
N ALA A 200 -6.24 -36.39 6.33
CA ALA A 200 -6.32 -35.07 6.95
C ALA A 200 -5.57 -34.03 6.12
N ALA A 201 -6.21 -32.88 5.90
CA ALA A 201 -5.59 -31.68 5.36
C ALA A 201 -5.56 -30.62 6.46
N THR A 202 -4.38 -30.15 6.83
CA THR A 202 -4.20 -29.14 7.88
C THR A 202 -3.56 -27.89 7.30
N LYS A 203 -4.07 -26.72 7.70
CA LYS A 203 -3.46 -25.42 7.42
C LYS A 203 -3.53 -24.53 8.65
N THR A 204 -2.47 -23.76 8.87
CA THR A 204 -2.36 -22.82 9.99
C THR A 204 -2.45 -21.39 9.49
N ALA A 205 -3.21 -20.56 10.20
CA ALA A 205 -3.27 -19.12 9.98
C ALA A 205 -2.88 -18.40 11.28
N ARG A 206 -1.85 -17.56 11.22
CA ARG A 206 -1.45 -16.71 12.34
C ARG A 206 -2.20 -15.37 12.25
N PHE A 207 -2.83 -14.94 13.35
CA PHE A 207 -3.65 -13.73 13.43
C PHE A 207 -3.62 -13.10 14.83
N GLY A 208 -4.19 -11.90 14.99
CA GLY A 208 -4.34 -11.22 16.28
C GLY A 208 -5.78 -10.80 16.54
N PHE A 209 -6.22 -10.85 17.81
CA PHE A 209 -7.53 -10.35 18.21
C PHE A 209 -7.48 -8.83 18.35
N ARG A 210 -8.21 -8.11 17.51
CA ARG A 210 -8.40 -6.66 17.63
C ARG A 210 -9.66 -6.18 16.93
N THR A 211 -10.16 -5.02 17.30
CA THR A 211 -11.16 -4.29 16.50
C THR A 211 -10.48 -3.15 15.74
N VAL A 212 -11.02 -2.82 14.56
CA VAL A 212 -10.64 -1.62 13.82
C VAL A 212 -11.89 -0.90 13.34
N GLU A 213 -11.92 0.40 13.59
CA GLU A 213 -12.98 1.29 13.14
C GLU A 213 -12.35 2.58 12.62
N ILE A 214 -13.11 3.32 11.81
CA ILE A 214 -12.76 4.67 11.41
C ILE A 214 -13.87 5.61 11.86
N ASN A 215 -13.52 6.53 12.77
CA ASN A 215 -14.44 7.58 13.21
C ASN A 215 -14.52 8.65 12.12
N GLN A 216 -15.74 8.83 11.61
CA GLN A 216 -16.11 9.84 10.61
C GLN A 216 -17.35 10.64 11.03
N GLU A 217 -17.55 10.83 12.34
CA GLU A 217 -18.64 11.63 12.87
C GLU A 217 -18.53 13.10 12.44
N TYR A 218 -19.68 13.78 12.32
CA TYR A 218 -19.69 15.21 12.00
C TYR A 218 -19.11 16.03 13.15
N THR A 219 -18.23 16.99 12.83
CA THR A 219 -17.53 17.79 13.84
C THR A 219 -18.37 18.90 14.46
N GLY A 220 -19.55 19.18 13.91
CA GLY A 220 -20.46 20.24 14.42
C GLY A 220 -19.88 21.66 14.33
N THR A 221 -18.89 21.87 13.44
CA THR A 221 -18.18 23.14 13.27
C THR A 221 -18.90 24.09 12.32
N VAL A 222 -18.48 25.37 12.27
CA VAL A 222 -19.05 26.39 11.36
C VAL A 222 -18.99 25.96 9.89
N ILE A 223 -17.92 25.25 9.51
CA ILE A 223 -17.80 24.61 8.21
C ILE A 223 -18.11 23.12 8.38
N ASP A 224 -18.99 22.58 7.55
CA ASP A 224 -19.35 21.17 7.55
C ASP A 224 -18.10 20.30 7.33
N GLY A 225 -17.84 19.43 8.29
CA GLY A 225 -16.68 18.55 8.33
C GLY A 225 -16.96 17.27 9.09
N THR A 226 -16.09 16.30 8.90
CA THR A 226 -16.13 14.99 9.57
C THR A 226 -14.78 14.71 10.21
N GLU A 227 -14.79 13.90 11.26
CA GLU A 227 -13.59 13.30 11.80
C GLU A 227 -12.96 12.33 10.78
N PHE A 228 -11.68 12.03 10.96
CA PHE A 228 -11.01 10.94 10.24
C PHE A 228 -9.94 10.34 11.13
N GLN A 229 -10.36 9.40 11.98
CA GLN A 229 -9.51 8.83 13.03
C GLN A 229 -9.63 7.31 13.02
N PHE A 230 -8.49 6.61 12.95
CA PHE A 230 -8.48 5.16 13.12
C PHE A 230 -8.53 4.81 14.59
N GLU A 231 -9.45 3.92 14.96
CA GLU A 231 -9.60 3.40 16.31
C GLU A 231 -9.23 1.93 16.34
N ILE A 232 -8.24 1.57 17.16
CA ILE A 232 -7.85 0.18 17.40
C ILE A 232 -8.25 -0.18 18.81
N ASN A 233 -9.06 -1.23 18.96
CA ASN A 233 -9.62 -1.65 20.25
C ASN A 233 -10.37 -0.53 20.99
N GLY A 234 -10.92 0.45 20.25
CA GLY A 234 -11.62 1.63 20.80
C GLY A 234 -10.75 2.76 21.26
N VAL A 235 -9.46 2.73 20.94
CA VAL A 235 -8.53 3.83 21.23
C VAL A 235 -8.19 4.53 19.92
N PRO A 236 -8.45 5.85 19.79
CA PRO A 236 -7.98 6.63 18.65
C PRO A 236 -6.45 6.62 18.57
N ILE A 237 -5.94 6.19 17.41
CA ILE A 237 -4.50 6.08 17.15
C ILE A 237 -4.07 7.26 16.30
N TYR A 238 -3.12 8.05 16.80
CA TYR A 238 -2.46 9.03 15.94
C TYR A 238 -1.48 8.27 15.03
N ALA A 239 -1.73 8.28 13.72
CA ALA A 239 -0.89 7.62 12.75
C ALA A 239 0.44 8.37 12.57
N LYS A 240 1.55 7.70 12.90
CA LYS A 240 2.92 8.21 12.75
C LYS A 240 3.65 7.30 11.79
N GLY A 241 4.02 7.81 10.62
CA GLY A 241 4.48 6.91 9.60
C GLY A 241 4.93 7.54 8.30
N SER A 242 4.96 6.68 7.29
CA SER A 242 5.32 7.05 5.93
C SER A 242 4.75 6.09 4.90
N ASN A 243 4.95 6.41 3.62
CA ASN A 243 4.50 5.61 2.50
C ASN A 243 5.59 4.62 2.09
N TRP A 244 5.24 3.33 2.06
CA TRP A 244 6.06 2.23 1.57
C TRP A 244 5.91 2.11 0.05
N ILE A 245 7.04 2.08 -0.65
CA ILE A 245 7.13 1.71 -2.06
C ILE A 245 7.93 0.40 -2.18
N PRO A 246 7.93 -0.30 -3.32
CA PRO A 246 8.71 -1.53 -3.48
C PRO A 246 10.16 -1.34 -3.02
N ALA A 247 10.74 -2.33 -2.34
CA ALA A 247 12.13 -2.23 -1.87
C ALA A 247 13.15 -2.27 -3.02
N ASP A 248 12.76 -2.81 -4.17
CA ASP A 248 13.54 -2.83 -5.42
C ASP A 248 12.58 -2.74 -6.61
N ILE A 249 13.06 -2.21 -7.74
CA ILE A 249 12.30 -2.18 -9.00
C ILE A 249 12.08 -3.59 -9.59
N PHE A 250 12.92 -4.54 -9.19
CA PHE A 250 12.76 -5.98 -9.41
C PHE A 250 12.34 -6.63 -8.08
N PRO A 251 11.03 -6.84 -7.81
CA PRO A 251 10.57 -7.32 -6.52
C PRO A 251 11.23 -8.64 -6.06
N GLU A 252 11.71 -9.47 -6.99
CA GLU A 252 12.45 -10.70 -6.70
C GLU A 252 13.84 -10.48 -6.06
N ARG A 253 14.38 -9.26 -6.12
CA ARG A 253 15.65 -8.87 -5.47
C ARG A 253 15.45 -8.31 -4.07
N ALA A 254 14.21 -8.01 -3.68
CA ALA A 254 13.87 -7.60 -2.33
C ALA A 254 13.96 -8.81 -1.39
N THR A 255 15.15 -9.05 -0.84
CA THR A 255 15.40 -10.10 0.14
C THR A 255 14.64 -9.85 1.44
N ASP A 256 14.24 -10.91 2.14
CA ASP A 256 13.60 -10.82 3.45
C ASP A 256 14.46 -10.05 4.46
N GLU A 257 15.79 -10.18 4.42
CA GLU A 257 16.72 -9.43 5.28
C GLU A 257 16.61 -7.92 5.06
N TYR A 258 16.62 -7.46 3.80
CA TYR A 258 16.48 -6.04 3.49
C TYR A 258 15.11 -5.50 3.88
N VAL A 259 14.04 -6.25 3.62
CA VAL A 259 12.68 -5.88 4.06
C VAL A 259 12.61 -5.78 5.59
N ARG A 260 13.24 -6.73 6.29
CA ARG A 260 13.36 -6.73 7.75
C ARG A 260 14.06 -5.47 8.26
N ASP A 261 15.17 -5.10 7.66
CA ASP A 261 15.94 -3.92 8.06
C ASP A 261 15.14 -2.62 7.84
N LEU A 262 14.36 -2.52 6.76
CA LEU A 262 13.47 -1.38 6.52
C LEU A 262 12.33 -1.30 7.54
N LEU A 263 11.71 -2.43 7.90
CA LEU A 263 10.64 -2.48 8.90
C LEU A 263 11.16 -2.26 10.34
N LEU A 264 12.36 -2.73 10.66
CA LEU A 264 13.02 -2.40 11.91
C LEU A 264 13.39 -0.92 11.97
N SER A 265 13.90 -0.34 10.88
CA SER A 265 14.17 1.10 10.79
C SER A 265 12.90 1.91 11.03
N THR A 266 11.78 1.48 10.44
CA THR A 266 10.44 2.07 10.68
C THR A 266 10.09 2.05 12.18
N LYS A 267 10.25 0.90 12.84
CA LYS A 267 9.98 0.78 14.29
C LYS A 267 10.92 1.65 15.12
N GLU A 268 12.20 1.68 14.78
CA GLU A 268 13.20 2.51 15.47
C GLU A 268 12.93 4.01 15.33
N ALA A 269 12.26 4.42 14.24
CA ALA A 269 11.77 5.78 14.01
C ALA A 269 10.47 6.13 14.74
N ASN A 270 10.05 5.31 15.72
CA ASN A 270 8.81 5.45 16.48
C ASN A 270 7.54 5.51 15.62
N MET A 271 7.61 4.98 14.39
CA MET A 271 6.45 4.87 13.52
C MET A 271 5.57 3.70 13.96
N ASN A 272 4.27 3.88 13.78
CA ASN A 272 3.25 2.86 14.06
C ASN A 272 2.39 2.53 12.84
N MET A 273 2.60 3.19 11.69
CA MET A 273 1.84 2.96 10.48
C MET A 273 2.71 3.11 9.22
N LEU A 274 2.48 2.25 8.24
CA LEU A 274 2.95 2.42 6.86
C LEU A 274 1.74 2.37 5.92
N ARG A 275 1.83 3.12 4.82
CA ARG A 275 0.91 2.98 3.69
C ARG A 275 1.60 2.24 2.55
N VAL A 276 1.13 1.03 2.23
CA VAL A 276 1.60 0.29 1.06
C VAL A 276 0.95 0.92 -0.17
N TRP A 277 1.72 1.75 -0.88
CA TRP A 277 1.22 2.63 -1.92
C TRP A 277 0.80 1.89 -3.21
N GLY A 278 -0.33 2.31 -3.79
CA GLY A 278 -1.01 1.61 -4.88
C GLY A 278 -0.28 1.55 -6.24
N GLY A 279 0.84 2.22 -6.43
CA GLY A 279 1.64 2.04 -7.65
C GLY A 279 2.81 1.08 -7.50
N GLY A 280 2.93 0.44 -6.33
CA GLY A 280 3.90 -0.63 -6.05
C GLY A 280 3.35 -2.02 -6.33
N VAL A 281 3.56 -2.93 -5.39
CA VAL A 281 3.07 -4.32 -5.39
C VAL A 281 2.31 -4.62 -4.10
N TYR A 282 1.42 -5.62 -4.13
CA TYR A 282 1.05 -6.30 -2.90
C TYR A 282 2.29 -7.03 -2.38
N GLU A 283 2.71 -6.74 -1.16
CA GLU A 283 3.99 -7.19 -0.63
C GLU A 283 4.03 -8.71 -0.34
N THR A 284 5.22 -9.21 -0.02
CA THR A 284 5.43 -10.62 0.38
C THR A 284 4.69 -10.96 1.67
N ASP A 285 4.38 -12.24 1.90
CA ASP A 285 3.78 -12.67 3.17
C ASP A 285 4.69 -12.32 4.36
N TYR A 286 6.02 -12.42 4.16
CA TYR A 286 7.03 -12.04 5.16
C TYR A 286 6.90 -10.58 5.62
N PHE A 287 6.67 -9.63 4.70
CA PHE A 287 6.44 -8.23 5.04
C PHE A 287 5.27 -8.05 6.00
N TYR A 288 4.13 -8.67 5.72
CA TYR A 288 2.93 -8.52 6.56
C TYR A 288 3.03 -9.29 7.87
N ASP A 289 3.63 -10.49 7.86
CA ASP A 289 3.91 -11.24 9.09
C ASP A 289 4.84 -10.43 10.01
N LEU A 290 5.86 -9.76 9.46
CA LEU A 290 6.75 -8.91 10.25
C LEU A 290 6.05 -7.62 10.71
N ALA A 291 5.18 -7.02 9.89
CA ALA A 291 4.37 -5.88 10.32
C ALA A 291 3.45 -6.25 11.50
N ASP A 292 2.85 -7.44 11.48
CA ASP A 292 2.06 -7.98 12.59
C ASP A 292 2.90 -8.14 13.86
N GLU A 293 4.11 -8.68 13.75
CA GLU A 293 5.02 -8.87 14.88
C GLU A 293 5.54 -7.56 15.47
N LEU A 294 5.83 -6.58 14.61
CA LEU A 294 6.40 -5.31 15.03
C LEU A 294 5.35 -4.32 15.52
N GLY A 295 4.06 -4.56 15.24
CA GLY A 295 2.97 -3.67 15.59
C GLY A 295 2.82 -2.51 14.61
N ILE A 296 3.23 -2.68 13.36
CA ILE A 296 3.16 -1.63 12.33
C ILE A 296 1.82 -1.77 11.61
N LEU A 297 0.95 -0.78 11.75
CA LEU A 297 -0.32 -0.73 11.04
C LEU A 297 -0.08 -0.54 9.54
N ILE A 298 -0.91 -1.17 8.71
CA ILE A 298 -0.83 -1.09 7.26
C ILE A 298 -2.13 -0.48 6.72
N TRP A 299 -2.01 0.69 6.10
CA TRP A 299 -2.97 1.17 5.12
C TRP A 299 -2.64 0.48 3.80
N GLN A 300 -3.52 -0.39 3.31
CA GLN A 300 -3.27 -1.18 2.10
C GLN A 300 -4.02 -0.60 0.91
N ASP A 301 -3.32 0.03 -0.02
CA ASP A 301 -3.90 0.35 -1.33
C ASP A 301 -4.04 -0.93 -2.17
N MET A 302 -5.04 -0.95 -3.04
CA MET A 302 -5.05 -1.82 -4.22
C MET A 302 -4.12 -1.22 -5.27
N MET A 303 -3.57 -2.06 -6.16
CA MET A 303 -2.46 -1.66 -7.04
C MET A 303 -2.90 -0.80 -8.24
N PHE A 304 -3.49 0.36 -7.97
CA PHE A 304 -3.95 1.38 -8.90
C PHE A 304 -3.47 2.76 -8.40
N ALA A 305 -2.69 3.47 -9.22
CA ALA A 305 -2.18 4.80 -8.86
C ALA A 305 -2.10 5.74 -10.05
N VAL A 306 -2.44 7.01 -9.82
CA VAL A 306 -2.24 8.17 -10.73
C VAL A 306 -2.53 7.84 -12.21
N SER A 307 -3.68 7.21 -12.44
CA SER A 307 -4.12 6.78 -13.77
C SER A 307 -5.62 6.55 -13.80
N LEU A 308 -6.24 6.80 -14.94
CA LEU A 308 -7.52 6.21 -15.30
C LEU A 308 -7.26 4.79 -15.83
N TYR A 309 -8.25 3.92 -15.69
CA TYR A 309 -8.14 2.51 -16.09
C TYR A 309 -9.33 2.11 -16.96
N PRO A 310 -9.15 1.20 -17.92
CA PRO A 310 -10.24 0.69 -18.75
C PRO A 310 -11.24 -0.11 -17.90
N VAL A 311 -12.49 -0.18 -18.37
CA VAL A 311 -13.59 -0.89 -17.69
C VAL A 311 -14.28 -1.92 -18.57
N GLY A 312 -13.56 -2.44 -19.57
CA GLY A 312 -14.02 -3.59 -20.36
C GLY A 312 -14.18 -4.83 -19.49
N ALA A 313 -15.12 -5.71 -19.85
CA ALA A 313 -15.50 -6.88 -19.05
C ALA A 313 -14.29 -7.75 -18.65
N ASP A 314 -13.38 -8.04 -19.57
CA ASP A 314 -12.18 -8.84 -19.30
C ASP A 314 -11.25 -8.17 -18.29
N PHE A 315 -11.10 -6.83 -18.37
CA PHE A 315 -10.29 -6.08 -17.41
C PHE A 315 -10.93 -6.11 -16.03
N LEU A 316 -12.24 -5.85 -15.93
CA LEU A 316 -12.97 -5.89 -14.66
C LEU A 316 -12.94 -7.30 -14.03
N GLN A 317 -13.09 -8.35 -14.81
CA GLN A 317 -13.02 -9.73 -14.32
C GLN A 317 -11.61 -10.08 -13.81
N ASN A 318 -10.57 -9.64 -14.51
CA ASN A 318 -9.19 -9.79 -14.06
C ASN A 318 -8.96 -9.06 -12.73
N VAL A 319 -9.43 -7.80 -12.62
CA VAL A 319 -9.35 -7.02 -11.38
C VAL A 319 -10.14 -7.65 -10.24
N ALA A 320 -11.36 -8.13 -10.48
CA ALA A 320 -12.16 -8.80 -9.47
C ALA A 320 -11.44 -10.04 -8.91
N THR A 321 -10.81 -10.83 -9.79
CA THR A 321 -10.03 -12.01 -9.40
C THR A 321 -8.79 -11.62 -8.60
N GLU A 322 -8.05 -10.59 -9.06
CA GLU A 322 -6.90 -10.03 -8.35
C GLU A 322 -7.28 -9.59 -6.92
N VAL A 323 -8.28 -8.72 -6.81
CA VAL A 323 -8.70 -8.13 -5.53
C VAL A 323 -9.21 -9.23 -4.59
N GLN A 324 -10.02 -10.16 -5.09
CA GLN A 324 -10.52 -11.27 -4.28
C GLN A 324 -9.36 -12.09 -3.68
N GLN A 325 -8.40 -12.50 -4.51
CA GLN A 325 -7.30 -13.34 -4.05
C GLN A 325 -6.37 -12.58 -3.09
N GLN A 326 -6.10 -11.30 -3.34
CA GLN A 326 -5.23 -10.50 -2.47
C GLN A 326 -5.88 -10.20 -1.12
N VAL A 327 -7.16 -9.82 -1.09
CA VAL A 327 -7.91 -9.64 0.17
C VAL A 327 -7.91 -10.95 0.95
N ARG A 328 -8.20 -12.08 0.31
CA ARG A 328 -8.17 -13.39 0.98
C ARG A 328 -6.82 -13.74 1.56
N ARG A 329 -5.74 -13.57 0.78
CA ARG A 329 -4.36 -13.83 1.23
C ARG A 329 -4.02 -12.99 2.46
N LEU A 330 -4.43 -11.73 2.45
CA LEU A 330 -4.00 -10.74 3.42
C LEU A 330 -4.95 -10.56 4.62
N HIS A 331 -6.16 -11.13 4.56
CA HIS A 331 -7.23 -10.94 5.56
C HIS A 331 -6.80 -11.22 7.00
N ARG A 332 -5.92 -12.21 7.22
CA ARG A 332 -5.53 -12.66 8.56
C ARG A 332 -4.63 -11.67 9.33
N HIS A 333 -4.00 -10.72 8.63
CA HIS A 333 -3.00 -9.83 9.22
C HIS A 333 -3.65 -8.73 10.07
N PRO A 334 -3.47 -8.73 11.41
CA PRO A 334 -3.96 -7.63 12.24
C PRO A 334 -3.31 -6.29 11.88
N SER A 335 -2.11 -6.26 11.30
CA SER A 335 -1.48 -5.01 10.86
C SER A 335 -2.35 -4.22 9.87
N ILE A 336 -3.01 -4.87 8.92
CA ILE A 336 -3.84 -4.18 7.90
C ILE A 336 -5.07 -3.57 8.54
N ILE A 337 -5.26 -2.27 8.44
CA ILE A 337 -6.39 -1.56 9.07
C ILE A 337 -7.42 -1.00 8.09
N ALA A 338 -7.07 -0.87 6.82
CA ALA A 338 -7.96 -0.34 5.80
C ALA A 338 -7.59 -0.89 4.42
N TRP A 339 -8.60 -1.03 3.57
CA TRP A 339 -8.43 -1.32 2.15
C TRP A 339 -8.75 -0.06 1.35
N ALA A 340 -7.75 0.52 0.69
CA ALA A 340 -7.94 1.68 -0.17
C ALA A 340 -7.96 1.28 -1.64
N ALA A 341 -8.92 1.78 -2.42
CA ALA A 341 -9.14 1.31 -3.77
C ALA A 341 -8.05 1.77 -4.76
N ASN A 342 -7.41 2.90 -4.50
CA ASN A 342 -6.38 3.50 -5.35
C ASN A 342 -5.66 4.67 -4.66
N ASN A 343 -4.55 5.08 -5.28
CA ASN A 343 -3.86 6.34 -5.04
C ASN A 343 -4.30 7.41 -6.05
N GLU A 344 -4.82 8.52 -5.54
CA GLU A 344 -5.06 9.82 -6.19
C GLU A 344 -6.02 9.82 -7.39
N ASN A 345 -6.67 8.71 -7.74
CA ASN A 345 -7.50 8.69 -8.95
C ASN A 345 -8.80 9.48 -8.77
N GLU A 346 -9.31 9.61 -7.54
CA GLU A 346 -10.43 10.54 -7.26
C GLU A 346 -10.01 11.98 -7.54
N GLN A 347 -8.86 12.39 -6.99
CA GLN A 347 -8.29 13.72 -7.19
C GLN A 347 -7.99 14.02 -8.66
N ALA A 348 -7.40 13.05 -9.37
CA ALA A 348 -7.05 13.19 -10.77
C ALA A 348 -8.27 13.49 -11.65
N ILE A 349 -9.41 12.85 -11.36
CA ILE A 349 -10.67 13.09 -12.07
C ILE A 349 -11.30 14.41 -11.61
N ALA A 350 -11.34 14.68 -10.30
CA ALA A 350 -11.96 15.89 -9.75
C ALA A 350 -11.28 17.17 -10.26
N SER A 351 -9.95 17.15 -10.40
CA SER A 351 -9.14 18.28 -10.86
C SER A 351 -8.71 18.20 -12.33
N ALA A 352 -9.22 17.22 -13.09
CA ALA A 352 -8.90 17.04 -14.51
C ALA A 352 -7.40 17.11 -14.83
N TRP A 353 -6.57 16.32 -14.12
CA TRP A 353 -5.10 16.29 -14.28
C TRP A 353 -4.64 16.11 -15.73
N TRP A 354 -5.45 15.44 -16.55
CA TRP A 354 -5.29 15.37 -17.99
C TRP A 354 -6.42 16.16 -18.66
N PRO A 355 -6.16 17.38 -19.17
CA PRO A 355 -7.21 18.27 -19.70
C PRO A 355 -8.07 17.64 -20.80
N GLN A 356 -7.50 16.71 -21.58
CA GLN A 356 -8.22 15.98 -22.63
C GLN A 356 -9.38 15.14 -22.09
N THR A 357 -9.37 14.81 -20.79
CA THR A 357 -10.47 14.06 -20.16
C THR A 357 -11.77 14.86 -20.10
N LEU A 358 -11.71 16.20 -20.14
CA LEU A 358 -12.87 17.09 -20.11
C LEU A 358 -13.86 16.80 -21.26
N LEU A 359 -13.36 16.34 -22.42
CA LEU A 359 -14.19 15.97 -23.57
C LEU A 359 -15.15 14.80 -23.28
N ARG A 360 -14.86 13.99 -22.26
CA ARG A 360 -15.64 12.81 -21.87
C ARG A 360 -15.73 12.65 -20.34
N ILE A 361 -15.74 13.75 -19.59
CA ILE A 361 -15.63 13.72 -18.12
C ILE A 361 -16.72 12.87 -17.45
N PHE A 362 -17.95 12.90 -17.97
CA PHE A 362 -19.04 12.07 -17.44
C PHE A 362 -18.77 10.56 -17.61
N GLN A 363 -18.12 10.18 -18.71
CA GLN A 363 -17.72 8.80 -18.96
C GLN A 363 -16.62 8.38 -17.98
N TYR A 364 -15.54 9.15 -17.84
CA TYR A 364 -14.47 8.79 -16.89
C TYR A 364 -14.94 8.75 -15.43
N ARG A 365 -15.87 9.63 -15.03
CA ARG A 365 -16.53 9.55 -13.71
C ARG A 365 -17.35 8.27 -13.55
N LYS A 366 -18.00 7.80 -14.63
CA LYS A 366 -18.72 6.52 -14.64
C LYS A 366 -17.74 5.35 -14.55
N ASP A 367 -16.65 5.37 -15.32
CA ASP A 367 -15.65 4.30 -15.32
C ASP A 367 -14.98 4.14 -13.94
N TYR A 368 -14.63 5.26 -13.31
CA TYR A 368 -14.14 5.27 -11.93
C TYR A 368 -15.09 4.54 -10.97
N ARG A 369 -16.38 4.90 -11.02
CA ARG A 369 -17.40 4.23 -10.20
C ARG A 369 -17.54 2.76 -10.56
N THR A 370 -17.56 2.41 -11.84
CA THR A 370 -17.66 1.01 -12.29
C THR A 370 -16.52 0.16 -11.75
N LEU A 371 -15.28 0.66 -11.81
CA LEU A 371 -14.10 -0.06 -11.35
C LEU A 371 -14.04 -0.14 -9.81
N TYR A 372 -13.98 1.01 -9.13
CA TYR A 372 -13.66 1.02 -7.70
C TYR A 372 -14.88 0.73 -6.82
N ILE A 373 -16.07 1.18 -7.23
CA ILE A 373 -17.29 1.08 -6.42
C ILE A 373 -18.18 -0.08 -6.89
N GLY A 374 -18.31 -0.29 -8.20
CA GLY A 374 -19.16 -1.33 -8.77
C GLY A 374 -18.51 -2.70 -8.80
N THR A 375 -17.17 -2.77 -8.87
CA THR A 375 -16.43 -4.03 -8.97
C THR A 375 -15.63 -4.30 -7.71
N MET A 376 -14.72 -3.40 -7.35
CA MET A 376 -13.74 -3.65 -6.28
C MET A 376 -14.37 -3.64 -4.87
N MET A 377 -15.15 -2.62 -4.51
CA MET A 377 -15.78 -2.52 -3.19
C MET A 377 -16.65 -3.76 -2.84
N PRO A 378 -17.56 -4.25 -3.71
CA PRO A 378 -18.33 -5.47 -3.44
C PRO A 378 -17.47 -6.71 -3.26
N VAL A 379 -16.39 -6.84 -4.04
CA VAL A 379 -15.44 -7.95 -3.91
C VAL A 379 -14.75 -7.90 -2.54
N ILE A 380 -14.24 -6.74 -2.13
CA ILE A 380 -13.60 -6.56 -0.82
C ILE A 380 -14.61 -6.86 0.30
N GLN A 381 -15.79 -6.24 0.28
CA GLN A 381 -16.81 -6.41 1.32
C GLN A 381 -17.39 -7.83 1.42
N LYS A 382 -17.30 -8.62 0.35
CA LYS A 382 -17.66 -10.04 0.38
C LYS A 382 -16.63 -10.87 1.15
N GLU A 383 -15.35 -10.53 1.01
CA GLU A 383 -14.24 -11.28 1.61
C GLU A 383 -13.88 -10.75 3.02
N ASP A 384 -13.97 -9.44 3.26
CA ASP A 384 -13.64 -8.80 4.53
C ASP A 384 -14.64 -7.69 4.89
N LYS A 385 -15.33 -7.88 6.02
CA LYS A 385 -16.24 -6.88 6.63
C LYS A 385 -15.69 -6.30 7.93
N SER A 386 -14.51 -6.75 8.36
CA SER A 386 -13.89 -6.36 9.62
C SER A 386 -13.07 -5.08 9.52
N ARG A 387 -12.84 -4.57 8.31
CA ARG A 387 -12.02 -3.38 8.03
C ARG A 387 -12.78 -2.38 7.16
N PRO A 388 -12.54 -1.06 7.34
CA PRO A 388 -13.07 -0.04 6.46
C PRO A 388 -12.52 -0.16 5.02
N PHE A 389 -13.36 0.23 4.06
CA PHE A 389 -13.00 0.46 2.67
C PHE A 389 -12.88 1.97 2.41
N LEU A 390 -11.78 2.39 1.81
CA LEU A 390 -11.52 3.76 1.40
C LEU A 390 -11.56 3.83 -0.14
N SER A 391 -12.33 4.74 -0.71
CA SER A 391 -12.51 4.80 -2.17
C SER A 391 -11.32 5.33 -2.95
N SER A 392 -10.45 6.11 -2.31
CA SER A 392 -9.24 6.73 -2.86
C SER A 392 -8.42 7.31 -1.69
N SER A 393 -7.18 7.71 -1.96
CA SER A 393 -6.33 8.53 -1.09
C SER A 393 -5.64 9.58 -1.96
N PRO A 394 -5.91 10.90 -1.78
CA PRO A 394 -6.81 11.47 -0.79
C PRO A 394 -8.28 11.26 -1.17
N SER A 395 -9.16 11.31 -0.16
CA SER A 395 -10.60 11.30 -0.30
C SER A 395 -11.26 11.95 0.92
N ASN A 396 -12.52 12.38 0.80
CA ASN A 396 -13.29 12.95 1.91
C ASN A 396 -14.08 11.89 2.70
N GLY A 397 -13.74 10.61 2.57
CA GLY A 397 -14.40 9.52 3.28
C GLY A 397 -15.91 9.44 3.01
N ILE A 398 -16.73 9.40 4.06
CA ILE A 398 -18.20 9.34 3.95
C ILE A 398 -18.80 10.53 3.18
N MET A 399 -18.13 11.68 3.17
CA MET A 399 -18.58 12.83 2.38
C MET A 399 -18.37 12.64 0.88
N THR A 400 -17.39 11.82 0.48
CA THR A 400 -17.23 11.40 -0.92
C THR A 400 -18.33 10.42 -1.32
N SER A 401 -18.70 9.45 -0.47
CA SER A 401 -19.79 8.51 -0.78
C SER A 401 -21.13 9.21 -0.99
N ASN A 402 -21.44 10.21 -0.16
CA ASN A 402 -22.65 11.03 -0.27
C ASN A 402 -22.68 11.88 -1.56
N LYS A 403 -21.52 12.15 -2.15
CA LYS A 403 -21.35 12.93 -3.40
C LYS A 403 -21.11 12.05 -4.62
N THR A 404 -21.70 10.86 -4.66
CA THR A 404 -21.58 9.91 -5.80
C THR A 404 -20.13 9.45 -6.06
N TRP A 405 -19.33 9.34 -4.99
CA TRP A 405 -17.99 8.75 -4.97
C TRP A 405 -16.85 9.53 -5.63
N ILE A 406 -17.09 10.78 -6.05
CA ILE A 406 -16.03 11.67 -6.51
C ILE A 406 -16.37 13.09 -6.03
N SER A 407 -15.68 13.53 -4.97
CA SER A 407 -15.79 14.86 -4.41
C SER A 407 -15.32 15.94 -5.40
N SER A 408 -15.86 17.15 -5.28
CA SER A 408 -15.37 18.33 -6.02
C SER A 408 -14.00 18.80 -5.51
N ASN A 409 -13.68 18.52 -4.25
CA ASN A 409 -12.38 18.74 -3.65
C ASN A 409 -12.04 17.55 -2.73
N PRO A 410 -11.45 16.47 -3.27
CA PRO A 410 -11.02 15.30 -2.48
C PRO A 410 -9.90 15.59 -1.48
N ASN A 411 -9.18 16.70 -1.65
CA ASN A 411 -8.08 17.13 -0.78
C ASN A 411 -8.58 18.17 0.25
N SER A 412 -9.73 17.89 0.88
CA SER A 412 -10.36 18.81 1.82
C SER A 412 -9.56 18.93 3.12
N LEU A 413 -9.56 20.12 3.74
CA LEU A 413 -9.02 20.30 5.09
C LEU A 413 -9.96 19.74 6.19
N TYR A 414 -11.25 19.55 5.86
CA TYR A 414 -12.31 19.36 6.86
C TYR A 414 -12.82 17.93 6.95
N ASN A 415 -12.42 17.05 6.02
CA ASN A 415 -12.93 15.70 5.88
C ASN A 415 -11.80 14.80 5.39
N GLY A 416 -11.82 13.54 5.79
CA GLY A 416 -10.98 12.53 5.16
C GLY A 416 -9.47 12.74 5.31
N ASP A 417 -8.72 12.30 4.31
CA ASP A 417 -7.28 12.43 4.22
C ASP A 417 -6.84 13.37 3.09
N MET A 418 -5.57 13.77 3.13
CA MET A 418 -5.03 14.81 2.26
C MET A 418 -3.61 14.48 1.80
N HIS A 419 -3.29 14.89 0.57
CA HIS A 419 -1.94 14.86 0.01
C HIS A 419 -1.44 16.29 -0.20
N TYR A 420 -0.37 16.71 0.48
CA TYR A 420 0.12 18.08 0.40
C TYR A 420 1.55 18.16 -0.12
N TYR A 421 1.73 18.87 -1.24
CA TYR A 421 3.05 19.15 -1.80
C TYR A 421 3.15 20.63 -2.18
N ASN A 422 4.11 21.33 -1.59
CA ASN A 422 4.46 22.70 -1.94
C ASN A 422 5.99 22.86 -1.90
N TYR A 423 6.57 23.17 -3.05
CA TYR A 423 8.02 23.21 -3.24
C TYR A 423 8.59 24.64 -3.30
N LEU A 424 7.71 25.65 -3.26
CA LEU A 424 8.09 27.06 -3.41
C LEU A 424 7.88 27.84 -2.11
N SER A 425 6.96 27.41 -1.25
CA SER A 425 6.82 27.97 0.09
C SER A 425 8.01 27.57 0.97
N ASN A 426 8.37 28.45 1.89
CA ASN A 426 9.31 28.14 2.94
C ASN A 426 8.79 26.99 3.82
N ALA A 427 9.29 25.78 3.62
CA ALA A 427 8.89 24.61 4.41
C ALA A 427 9.34 24.66 5.88
N TRP A 428 10.20 25.63 6.25
CA TRP A 428 10.57 25.84 7.64
C TRP A 428 9.57 26.73 8.38
N ASP A 429 8.61 27.33 7.69
CA ASP A 429 7.53 28.11 8.29
C ASP A 429 6.36 27.18 8.68
N PRO A 430 6.04 27.00 9.97
CA PRO A 430 4.92 26.17 10.41
C PRO A 430 3.56 26.62 9.88
N SER A 431 3.41 27.90 9.52
CA SER A 431 2.16 28.44 8.97
C SER A 431 1.91 28.05 7.51
N SER A 432 2.92 27.52 6.83
CA SER A 432 2.83 27.06 5.44
C SER A 432 2.13 25.71 5.28
N PHE A 433 1.88 24.99 6.39
CA PHE A 433 1.28 23.66 6.36
C PHE A 433 -0.23 23.72 6.56
N PRO A 434 -1.02 23.05 5.71
CA PRO A 434 -2.46 22.95 5.89
C PRO A 434 -2.79 22.17 7.15
N ILE A 435 -3.73 22.69 7.93
CA ILE A 435 -4.26 22.00 9.11
C ILE A 435 -5.47 21.18 8.66
N SER A 436 -5.31 19.87 8.56
CA SER A 436 -6.33 18.92 8.08
C SER A 436 -6.59 17.78 9.07
N ARG A 437 -7.63 16.97 8.82
CA ARG A 437 -7.97 15.79 9.63
C ARG A 437 -6.90 14.68 9.56
N PHE A 438 -6.29 14.47 8.41
CA PHE A 438 -5.25 13.46 8.23
C PHE A 438 -4.39 13.81 7.02
N VAL A 439 -3.07 13.66 7.14
CA VAL A 439 -2.13 13.82 6.02
C VAL A 439 -1.54 12.46 5.69
N SER A 440 -1.99 11.85 4.60
CA SER A 440 -1.58 10.54 4.11
C SER A 440 -0.38 10.63 3.16
N GLU A 441 -0.12 11.81 2.60
CA GLU A 441 1.12 12.12 1.90
C GLU A 441 1.58 13.57 2.10
N HIS A 442 2.87 13.73 2.33
CA HIS A 442 3.58 15.00 2.25
C HIS A 442 5.08 14.73 2.15
N GLY A 443 5.81 15.44 1.30
CA GLY A 443 7.23 15.22 1.17
C GLY A 443 8.02 16.41 0.60
N LEU A 444 9.32 16.42 0.94
CA LEU A 444 10.35 17.21 0.26
C LEU A 444 11.42 16.29 -0.30
N GLN A 445 11.90 16.59 -1.51
CA GLN A 445 12.94 15.80 -2.16
C GLN A 445 14.33 16.14 -1.57
N SER A 446 15.20 15.15 -1.49
CA SER A 446 16.63 15.31 -1.20
C SER A 446 17.49 14.41 -2.06
N TYR A 447 18.77 14.74 -2.18
CA TYR A 447 19.74 13.89 -2.84
C TYR A 447 20.24 12.79 -1.89
N PRO A 448 20.49 11.56 -2.40
CA PRO A 448 21.10 10.51 -1.60
C PRO A 448 22.55 10.88 -1.27
N SER A 449 23.18 10.11 -0.38
CA SER A 449 24.59 10.23 -0.07
C SER A 449 25.46 9.82 -1.26
N ARG A 450 26.70 10.32 -1.27
CA ARG A 450 27.71 9.97 -2.27
C ARG A 450 27.93 8.45 -2.37
N ASP A 451 28.01 7.77 -1.23
CA ASP A 451 28.33 6.34 -1.23
C ASP A 451 27.21 5.51 -1.85
N THR A 452 25.96 5.95 -1.75
CA THR A 452 24.85 5.31 -2.45
C THR A 452 25.02 5.42 -3.96
N LEU A 453 25.60 6.50 -4.49
CA LEU A 453 25.83 6.63 -5.93
C LEU A 453 27.06 5.90 -6.46
N LEU A 454 28.09 5.67 -5.63
CA LEU A 454 29.37 5.07 -6.05
C LEU A 454 29.23 3.72 -6.78
N PRO A 455 28.32 2.80 -6.39
CA PRO A 455 28.14 1.52 -7.08
C PRO A 455 27.58 1.64 -8.50
N VAL A 456 26.96 2.77 -8.86
CA VAL A 456 26.19 2.90 -10.10
C VAL A 456 26.65 4.03 -11.01
N MET A 457 27.73 4.73 -10.65
CA MET A 457 28.40 5.70 -11.52
C MET A 457 29.84 5.98 -11.09
N PRO A 458 30.73 6.37 -12.03
CA PRO A 458 32.09 6.76 -11.69
C PRO A 458 32.13 7.93 -10.71
N SER A 459 33.06 7.88 -9.75
CA SER A 459 33.23 8.95 -8.75
C SER A 459 33.49 10.34 -9.36
N SER A 460 34.09 10.39 -10.55
CA SER A 460 34.33 11.61 -11.33
C SER A 460 33.05 12.24 -11.91
N MET A 461 31.95 11.50 -11.97
CA MET A 461 30.63 11.97 -12.39
C MET A 461 29.74 12.41 -11.22
N ILE A 462 30.11 12.06 -9.98
CA ILE A 462 29.41 12.52 -8.76
C ILE A 462 29.96 13.90 -8.40
N LYS A 463 29.40 14.94 -9.04
CA LYS A 463 29.86 16.33 -8.90
C LYS A 463 28.76 17.34 -9.24
N TYR A 464 29.02 18.61 -8.90
CA TYR A 464 28.18 19.75 -9.29
C TYR A 464 29.00 20.83 -10.02
N PRO A 465 28.49 21.46 -11.10
CA PRO A 465 27.17 21.28 -11.73
C PRO A 465 26.89 19.86 -12.22
N PHE A 466 25.65 19.42 -12.11
CA PHE A 466 25.28 18.03 -12.38
C PHE A 466 25.59 17.65 -13.84
N PRO A 467 26.39 16.60 -14.10
CA PRO A 467 26.55 16.06 -15.44
C PRO A 467 25.26 15.36 -15.92
N LEU A 468 25.21 15.00 -17.21
CA LEU A 468 24.04 14.39 -17.83
C LEU A 468 23.56 13.14 -17.06
N LEU A 469 24.47 12.28 -16.62
CA LEU A 469 24.12 11.06 -15.89
C LEU A 469 23.45 11.34 -14.52
N MET A 470 23.86 12.42 -13.83
CA MET A 470 23.20 12.88 -12.60
C MET A 470 21.82 13.45 -12.89
N ARG A 471 21.70 14.30 -13.92
CA ARG A 471 20.40 14.87 -14.32
C ARG A 471 19.42 13.80 -14.82
N HIS A 472 19.91 12.76 -15.48
CA HIS A 472 19.09 11.65 -15.97
C HIS A 472 18.38 10.91 -14.81
N ARG A 473 19.00 10.84 -13.62
CA ARG A 473 18.41 10.21 -12.44
C ARG A 473 17.36 11.06 -11.74
N GLN A 474 17.30 12.37 -12.00
CA GLN A 474 16.23 13.23 -11.50
C GLN A 474 14.98 12.98 -12.33
N HIS A 475 13.98 12.34 -11.73
CA HIS A 475 12.72 12.02 -12.41
C HIS A 475 11.58 12.96 -12.02
N GLN A 476 11.78 13.82 -11.02
CA GLN A 476 10.81 14.86 -10.69
C GLN A 476 11.01 16.07 -11.61
N ARG A 477 9.91 16.52 -12.23
CA ARG A 477 9.93 17.71 -13.07
C ARG A 477 10.34 18.92 -12.22
N LEU A 478 11.37 19.64 -12.66
CA LEU A 478 11.98 20.77 -11.93
C LEU A 478 12.53 20.41 -10.53
N GLY A 479 12.72 19.12 -10.20
CA GLY A 479 13.16 18.68 -8.87
C GLY A 479 14.45 19.35 -8.39
N ASP A 480 15.44 19.49 -9.28
CA ASP A 480 16.70 20.18 -8.96
C ASP A 480 16.50 21.64 -8.59
N ILE A 481 15.54 22.31 -9.23
CA ILE A 481 15.21 23.71 -8.93
C ILE A 481 14.54 23.79 -7.57
N TYR A 482 13.58 22.91 -7.28
CA TYR A 482 12.91 22.86 -5.98
C TYR A 482 13.85 22.58 -4.81
N VAL A 483 14.75 21.60 -4.97
CA VAL A 483 15.76 21.30 -3.94
C VAL A 483 16.67 22.50 -3.69
N LYS A 484 17.17 23.13 -4.77
CA LYS A 484 18.04 24.32 -4.65
C LYS A 484 17.31 25.52 -4.06
N HIS A 485 16.03 25.70 -4.39
CA HIS A 485 15.18 26.75 -3.84
C HIS A 485 15.06 26.59 -2.32
N GLY A 486 14.64 25.42 -1.84
CA GLY A 486 14.53 25.16 -0.39
C GLY A 486 15.86 25.27 0.36
N ILE A 487 16.98 24.92 -0.27
CA ILE A 487 18.31 25.19 0.31
C ILE A 487 18.56 26.70 0.40
N SER A 488 18.25 27.47 -0.64
CA SER A 488 18.56 28.91 -0.71
C SER A 488 17.72 29.76 0.24
N ASP A 489 16.55 29.27 0.68
CA ASP A 489 15.71 29.93 1.68
C ASP A 489 16.43 30.10 3.04
N HIS A 490 17.32 29.16 3.40
CA HIS A 490 17.94 29.10 4.75
C HIS A 490 19.46 29.03 4.76
N PHE A 491 20.07 28.68 3.63
CA PHE A 491 21.50 28.50 3.51
C PHE A 491 22.05 29.40 2.41
N LYS A 492 23.25 29.94 2.64
CA LYS A 492 24.00 30.68 1.61
C LYS A 492 24.52 29.69 0.56
N PHE A 493 23.66 29.35 -0.40
CA PHE A 493 23.91 28.40 -1.48
C PHE A 493 23.72 29.07 -2.85
N THR A 494 24.31 30.26 -3.05
CA THR A 494 24.12 31.02 -4.29
C THR A 494 25.43 31.57 -4.86
N GLY A 495 25.65 31.35 -6.15
CA GLY A 495 26.56 32.14 -6.99
C GLY A 495 27.98 32.37 -6.45
N LEU A 496 28.46 33.61 -6.56
CA LEU A 496 29.81 34.14 -6.29
C LEU A 496 30.48 33.69 -4.96
N HIS A 497 29.79 32.98 -4.07
CA HIS A 497 30.30 32.42 -2.81
C HIS A 497 30.76 30.95 -2.87
N LEU A 498 30.41 30.19 -3.91
CA LEU A 498 31.20 29.02 -4.30
C LEU A 498 32.46 29.54 -4.97
N THR A 499 33.46 29.89 -4.15
CA THR A 499 34.78 30.34 -4.61
C THR A 499 35.33 29.37 -5.65
N SER A 500 36.22 29.86 -6.51
CA SER A 500 36.87 29.14 -7.62
C SER A 500 37.37 27.71 -7.31
N TRP A 501 37.52 27.37 -6.02
CA TRP A 501 37.99 26.09 -5.49
C TRP A 501 36.97 24.93 -5.43
N ILE A 502 35.66 25.18 -5.59
CA ILE A 502 34.62 24.13 -5.45
C ILE A 502 33.84 23.86 -6.75
N ARG A 503 34.06 24.64 -7.81
CA ARG A 503 33.36 24.44 -9.09
C ARG A 503 33.73 23.11 -9.74
N ASN A 504 32.73 22.40 -10.29
CA ASN A 504 32.90 21.13 -11.01
C ASN A 504 33.57 20.03 -10.15
N SER A 505 33.27 20.01 -8.85
CA SER A 505 33.92 19.11 -7.90
C SER A 505 32.94 18.15 -7.21
N SER A 506 33.49 17.04 -6.74
CA SER A 506 32.82 16.10 -5.86
C SER A 506 32.39 16.70 -4.53
N LYS A 507 33.20 17.58 -3.94
CA LYS A 507 32.86 18.29 -2.70
C LYS A 507 31.61 19.16 -2.84
N ALA A 508 31.39 19.73 -4.04
CA ALA A 508 30.18 20.49 -4.32
C ALA A 508 28.92 19.62 -4.29
N TYR A 509 29.01 18.38 -4.78
CA TYR A 509 27.92 17.42 -4.69
C TYR A 509 27.66 17.03 -3.24
N ASP A 510 28.71 16.71 -2.47
CA ASP A 510 28.59 16.30 -1.08
C ASP A 510 27.88 17.40 -0.25
N MET A 511 28.19 18.68 -0.52
CA MET A 511 27.50 19.82 0.08
C MET A 511 26.02 19.92 -0.32
N ILE A 512 25.68 19.72 -1.60
CA ILE A 512 24.27 19.72 -2.04
C ILE A 512 23.50 18.58 -1.39
N SER A 513 24.06 17.38 -1.38
CA SER A 513 23.47 16.21 -0.74
C SER A 513 23.17 16.52 0.73
N TYR A 514 24.18 16.97 1.48
CA TYR A 514 24.06 17.37 2.88
C TYR A 514 22.99 18.45 3.12
N LEU A 515 23.05 19.58 2.41
CA LEU A 515 22.10 20.69 2.60
C LEU A 515 20.68 20.31 2.18
N SER A 516 20.53 19.51 1.12
CA SER A 516 19.21 19.02 0.71
C SER A 516 18.58 18.10 1.76
N GLN A 517 19.38 17.25 2.42
CA GLN A 517 18.90 16.39 3.50
C GLN A 517 18.55 17.18 4.77
N ILE A 518 19.28 18.26 5.09
CA ILE A 518 18.88 19.16 6.18
C ILE A 518 17.55 19.84 5.86
N ASN A 519 17.41 20.39 4.65
CA ASN A 519 16.17 21.06 4.25
C ASN A 519 14.97 20.11 4.31
N GLN A 520 15.13 18.88 3.80
CA GLN A 520 14.12 17.83 3.91
C GLN A 520 13.79 17.51 5.37
N ALA A 521 14.81 17.28 6.21
CA ALA A 521 14.61 16.91 7.61
C ALA A 521 13.89 17.99 8.42
N MET A 522 14.27 19.26 8.22
CA MET A 522 13.64 20.40 8.90
C MET A 522 12.20 20.62 8.42
N GLY A 523 11.95 20.55 7.11
CA GLY A 523 10.59 20.67 6.57
C GLY A 523 9.67 19.55 7.06
N MET A 524 10.13 18.29 7.03
CA MET A 524 9.35 17.16 7.56
C MET A 524 9.10 17.27 9.06
N ARG A 525 10.10 17.70 9.83
CA ARG A 525 9.94 17.96 11.27
C ARG A 525 8.87 19.01 11.52
N ASN A 526 8.91 20.12 10.79
CA ASN A 526 7.94 21.20 10.99
C ASN A 526 6.52 20.79 10.59
N ALA A 527 6.36 20.00 9.52
CA ALA A 527 5.09 19.40 9.16
C ALA A 527 4.57 18.49 10.27
N ALA A 528 5.38 17.53 10.73
CA ALA A 528 5.01 16.56 11.75
C ALA A 528 4.67 17.22 13.09
N GLU A 529 5.54 18.10 13.60
CA GLU A 529 5.31 18.79 14.87
C GLU A 529 4.08 19.70 14.80
N THR A 530 3.85 20.39 13.66
CA THR A 530 2.65 21.21 13.44
C THR A 530 1.38 20.38 13.44
N LEU A 531 1.34 19.28 12.71
CA LEU A 531 0.13 18.46 12.62
C LEU A 531 -0.15 17.74 13.95
N ARG A 532 0.88 17.23 14.63
CA ARG A 532 0.75 16.59 15.94
C ARG A 532 0.18 17.52 17.02
N ARG A 533 0.55 18.81 17.04
CA ARG A 533 -0.03 19.77 18.01
C ARG A 533 -1.51 20.05 17.75
N TRP A 534 -1.98 19.90 16.50
CA TRP A 534 -3.38 20.12 16.11
C TRP A 534 -4.28 18.91 16.36
N ARG A 535 -3.76 17.82 16.92
CA ARG A 535 -4.55 16.60 17.19
C ARG A 535 -5.74 16.80 18.14
N SER A 536 -5.65 17.76 19.05
CA SER A 536 -6.63 17.96 20.14
C SER A 536 -7.40 19.28 20.04
N PHE A 537 -7.22 20.03 18.94
CA PHE A 537 -7.83 21.34 18.75
C PHE A 537 -8.49 21.42 17.40
N ILE A 538 -9.67 22.05 17.36
CA ILE A 538 -10.29 22.57 16.16
C ILE A 538 -10.20 24.10 16.23
N GLY A 539 -9.63 24.70 15.19
CA GLY A 539 -9.57 26.15 15.02
C GLY A 539 -10.95 26.74 14.67
N PRO A 540 -11.11 28.07 14.78
CA PRO A 540 -12.39 28.75 14.54
C PRO A 540 -13.02 28.49 13.17
N GLN A 541 -12.19 28.14 12.17
CA GLN A 541 -12.62 27.83 10.81
C GLN A 541 -12.96 26.34 10.60
N GLY A 542 -12.90 25.50 11.63
CA GLY A 542 -13.22 24.06 11.54
C GLY A 542 -12.04 23.15 11.19
N GLN A 543 -10.86 23.70 10.88
CA GLN A 543 -9.61 22.96 10.68
C GLN A 543 -9.08 22.40 12.00
N GLY A 544 -8.41 21.24 12.00
CA GLY A 544 -7.79 20.68 13.21
C GLY A 544 -8.12 19.21 13.38
N HIS A 545 -8.01 18.71 14.61
CA HIS A 545 -8.13 17.27 14.93
C HIS A 545 -7.34 16.41 13.94
N ASN A 546 -6.11 16.82 13.66
CA ASN A 546 -5.24 16.00 12.83
C ASN A 546 -4.93 14.69 13.56
N MET A 547 -5.24 13.55 12.96
CA MET A 547 -5.03 12.22 13.56
C MET A 547 -4.07 11.35 12.77
N GLY A 548 -3.29 11.96 11.87
CA GLY A 548 -2.22 11.24 11.21
C GLY A 548 -1.33 12.09 10.31
N PHE A 549 -0.06 11.68 10.28
CA PHE A 549 0.94 12.17 9.38
C PHE A 549 1.78 10.99 8.85
N LEU A 550 1.54 10.64 7.58
CA LEU A 550 2.31 9.67 6.81
C LEU A 550 3.09 10.44 5.73
N TYR A 551 4.40 10.65 5.94
CA TYR A 551 5.17 11.37 4.93
C TYR A 551 5.43 10.51 3.69
N TRP A 552 5.55 11.17 2.54
CA TRP A 552 6.06 10.61 1.30
C TRP A 552 7.57 10.85 1.27
N GLN A 553 8.44 9.83 1.21
CA GLN A 553 8.19 8.38 1.29
C GLN A 553 9.23 7.70 2.20
N LEU A 554 9.05 6.42 2.56
CA LEU A 554 9.98 5.71 3.44
C LEU A 554 11.32 5.42 2.75
N ASN A 555 11.26 4.62 1.68
CA ASN A 555 12.39 3.95 1.06
C ASN A 555 12.53 4.30 -0.43
N ASP A 556 13.66 3.91 -1.04
CA ASP A 556 13.95 4.05 -2.47
C ASP A 556 14.01 2.68 -3.17
N VAL A 557 13.62 2.63 -4.45
CA VAL A 557 13.79 1.44 -5.35
C VAL A 557 15.15 1.40 -6.06
N TRP A 558 15.86 2.53 -6.09
CA TRP A 558 17.14 2.70 -6.79
C TRP A 558 17.83 3.99 -6.33
N GLN A 559 19.06 4.23 -6.77
CA GLN A 559 19.87 5.37 -6.36
C GLN A 559 19.51 6.64 -7.16
N ALA A 560 18.61 7.47 -6.63
CA ALA A 560 18.20 8.74 -7.27
C ALA A 560 17.77 9.79 -6.22
N PRO A 561 17.66 11.07 -6.60
CA PRO A 561 16.98 12.07 -5.77
C PRO A 561 15.52 11.68 -5.56
N SER A 562 15.07 11.68 -4.32
CA SER A 562 13.73 11.21 -3.95
C SER A 562 13.27 11.86 -2.65
N TRP A 563 12.03 11.57 -2.28
CA TRP A 563 11.46 11.96 -1.00
C TRP A 563 11.75 10.96 0.13
N ALA A 564 12.51 9.89 -0.16
CA ALA A 564 12.78 8.83 0.79
C ALA A 564 13.54 9.34 2.02
N SER A 565 13.28 8.73 3.18
CA SER A 565 14.11 8.90 4.38
C SER A 565 15.19 7.81 4.51
N ILE A 566 15.03 6.68 3.82
CA ILE A 566 16.01 5.60 3.72
C ILE A 566 16.42 5.46 2.24
N GLU A 567 17.70 5.64 1.98
CA GLU A 567 18.31 5.47 0.65
C GLU A 567 18.27 4.00 0.21
N TYR A 568 18.31 3.76 -1.09
CA TYR A 568 18.41 2.39 -1.62
C TYR A 568 19.71 1.73 -1.10
N GLY A 569 19.57 0.59 -0.45
CA GLY A 569 20.65 -0.07 0.29
C GLY A 569 20.59 0.14 1.81
N GLY A 570 19.54 0.79 2.33
CA GLY A 570 19.22 0.80 3.76
C GLY A 570 19.83 1.94 4.57
N ARG A 571 20.58 2.84 3.93
CA ARG A 571 21.22 3.96 4.63
C ARG A 571 20.20 5.03 4.99
N TRP A 572 20.17 5.45 6.26
CA TRP A 572 19.31 6.52 6.72
C TRP A 572 19.79 7.89 6.24
N LYS A 573 18.89 8.65 5.63
CA LYS A 573 19.05 10.10 5.46
C LYS A 573 18.80 10.82 6.78
N MET A 574 19.19 12.08 6.87
CA MET A 574 18.99 12.91 8.07
C MET A 574 17.55 12.94 8.57
N VAL A 575 16.58 12.95 7.66
CA VAL A 575 15.15 12.97 8.00
C VAL A 575 14.72 11.74 8.82
N HIS A 576 15.32 10.56 8.62
CA HIS A 576 14.98 9.36 9.40
C HIS A 576 15.45 9.48 10.85
N TYR A 577 16.64 10.07 11.07
CA TYR A 577 17.11 10.42 12.42
C TYR A 577 16.23 11.48 13.08
N PHE A 578 15.66 12.41 12.31
CA PHE A 578 14.72 13.40 12.81
C PHE A 578 13.36 12.77 13.14
N ALA A 579 12.91 11.78 12.37
CA ALA A 579 11.67 11.05 12.62
C ALA A 579 11.65 10.41 14.01
N LYS A 580 12.78 9.85 14.46
CA LYS A 580 12.96 9.37 15.85
C LYS A 580 12.61 10.40 16.93
N LYS A 581 12.73 11.69 16.61
CA LYS A 581 12.50 12.80 17.55
C LYS A 581 11.11 13.40 17.40
N PHE A 582 10.65 13.59 16.17
CA PHE A 582 9.35 14.22 15.90
C PHE A 582 8.18 13.23 15.92
N PHE A 583 8.42 11.92 16.02
CA PHE A 583 7.44 10.88 16.32
C PHE A 583 7.66 10.27 17.69
#